data_AF-A0A2E5EB13-F1
#
_entry.id   AF-A0A2E5EB13-F1
#
_cell.length_a   1.000
_cell.length_b   1.000
_cell.length_c   1.000
_cell.angle_alpha   90.00
_cell.angle_beta   90.00
_cell.angle_gamma   90.00
#
_symmetry.space_group_name_H-M   'P 1'
#
loop_
_entity.id
_entity.type
_entity.pdbx_description
1 polymer ?
#
loop_
_entity_poly.entity_id
_entity_poly.type
_entity_poly.pdbx_seq_one_letter_code
_entity_poly.pdbx_strand_id
1 'polypeptide(L)'
;MLDSWTASGSRGHAANQMKRRMFMKHPSVCKLAVATGLLAFSSSAISSECCVADFTGDNTVSADEVLLLLSAWGSCSGSCPEDIDDSGDVNSNDLLTLIDRWGDCPEPNGGDYVEDPDSPYMDLAVWGKFHGSNNNSRLYEMVDGRTPITTEAMEAYNNLRGFLGLSSLDYEQVGQWAFSEALTNNSQWWGNDLKGVGLYYAMQGAKVGWVTDENYYPQFFADIQRTARRVCDPYEMKIQVLNMARQVDIDGFVEYLEANGMTDAFVNTIKMEPHYAGWMHGRCHGFRNVEGVAINHDLNHLTVLSWDQMQPFMNDTFDWPQWNALDVSDSGVIDYFQSMVILGDPDDDNL
;
A
#
# COMPACT_ATOMS: atom_id res chain seq x y z
N MET A 1 15.75 -25.99 63.69
CA MET A 1 14.57 -26.15 64.57
C MET A 1 13.55 -25.12 64.11
N LEU A 2 12.31 -25.58 63.93
CA LEU A 2 11.23 -25.00 63.13
C LEU A 2 10.64 -23.71 63.71
N ASP A 3 10.30 -22.77 62.82
CA ASP A 3 9.41 -21.64 63.08
C ASP A 3 8.15 -21.69 62.18
N SER A 4 7.02 -21.38 62.83
CA SER A 4 5.76 -20.76 62.37
C SER A 4 4.96 -21.32 61.16
N TRP A 5 3.89 -22.04 61.53
CA TRP A 5 2.45 -21.72 61.34
C TRP A 5 1.85 -21.43 59.95
N THR A 6 0.85 -22.25 59.63
CA THR A 6 0.00 -22.29 58.43
C THR A 6 -1.43 -21.75 58.62
N ALA A 7 -1.91 -21.06 57.57
CA ALA A 7 -3.21 -21.19 56.88
C ALA A 7 -4.56 -20.85 57.54
N SER A 8 -5.32 -19.94 56.91
CA SER A 8 -6.47 -20.23 56.00
C SER A 8 -7.57 -19.16 56.09
N GLY A 9 -8.23 -18.83 54.96
CA GLY A 9 -9.40 -17.95 54.93
C GLY A 9 -9.83 -17.56 53.51
N SER A 10 -11.03 -17.96 53.10
CA SER A 10 -11.53 -18.08 51.73
C SER A 10 -12.49 -16.97 51.25
N ARG A 11 -12.47 -16.73 49.92
CA ARG A 11 -13.56 -16.39 48.98
C ARG A 11 -14.47 -15.18 49.26
N GLY A 12 -14.35 -14.15 48.43
CA GLY A 12 -15.36 -13.10 48.20
C GLY A 12 -16.38 -13.48 47.11
N HIS A 13 -17.64 -13.15 47.35
CA HIS A 13 -18.77 -13.13 46.41
C HIS A 13 -19.19 -11.68 46.17
N ALA A 14 -19.54 -11.31 44.94
CA ALA A 14 -20.88 -10.84 44.56
C ALA A 14 -20.87 -10.04 43.24
N ALA A 15 -21.71 -10.49 42.32
CA ALA A 15 -21.99 -9.89 41.01
C ALA A 15 -23.25 -9.00 41.05
N ASN A 16 -23.20 -7.91 40.29
CA ASN A 16 -24.16 -7.41 39.29
C ASN A 16 -25.69 -7.52 39.55
N GLN A 17 -26.43 -6.38 39.47
CA GLN A 17 -27.60 -6.20 38.59
C GLN A 17 -28.31 -4.82 38.68
N MET A 18 -28.48 -4.21 37.50
CA MET A 18 -29.65 -3.52 36.91
C MET A 18 -30.48 -2.47 37.71
N LYS A 19 -30.54 -1.25 37.14
CA LYS A 19 -31.63 -0.28 37.37
C LYS A 19 -32.28 0.22 36.06
N ARG A 20 -33.47 -0.34 35.82
CA ARG A 20 -34.75 0.20 35.30
C ARG A 20 -34.77 1.38 34.30
N ARG A 21 -35.35 1.07 33.13
CA ARG A 21 -36.00 1.95 32.16
C ARG A 21 -37.18 2.72 32.76
N MET A 22 -37.37 3.97 32.34
CA MET A 22 -38.61 4.73 32.52
C MET A 22 -39.04 5.30 31.16
N PHE A 23 -40.23 4.93 30.69
CA PHE A 23 -40.90 5.47 29.50
C PHE A 23 -41.77 6.66 29.92
N MET A 24 -41.66 7.79 29.21
CA MET A 24 -42.67 8.86 29.23
C MET A 24 -43.22 9.06 27.81
N LYS A 25 -44.54 8.92 27.68
CA LYS A 25 -45.33 9.21 26.47
C LYS A 25 -45.68 10.70 26.43
N HIS A 26 -45.49 11.35 25.29
CA HIS A 26 -46.17 12.60 24.95
C HIS A 26 -47.04 12.41 23.69
N PRO A 27 -48.26 12.97 23.62
CA PRO A 27 -49.12 12.89 22.46
C PRO A 27 -48.84 14.06 21.51
N SER A 28 -48.54 13.77 20.24
CA SER A 28 -48.32 14.81 19.22
C SER A 28 -49.49 14.91 18.25
N VAL A 29 -49.91 16.17 18.11
CA VAL A 29 -51.03 16.78 17.39
C VAL A 29 -51.02 16.51 15.87
N CYS A 30 -52.18 16.16 15.31
CA CYS A 30 -52.47 16.26 13.88
C CYS A 30 -52.42 17.72 13.41
N LYS A 31 -51.64 18.04 12.35
CA LYS A 31 -51.97 19.11 11.38
C LYS A 31 -51.04 19.09 10.15
N LEU A 32 -51.71 18.95 8.99
CA LEU A 32 -51.45 19.60 7.70
C LEU A 32 -50.12 19.32 6.98
N ALA A 33 -50.12 18.33 6.08
CA ALA A 33 -49.11 18.20 5.03
C ALA A 33 -49.40 19.22 3.93
N VAL A 34 -48.56 20.26 3.83
CA VAL A 34 -48.47 21.15 2.67
C VAL A 34 -47.68 20.41 1.59
N ALA A 35 -48.31 20.19 0.44
CA ALA A 35 -47.63 19.72 -0.76
C ALA A 35 -46.65 20.83 -1.21
N THR A 36 -45.37 20.59 -0.99
CA THR A 36 -44.28 21.43 -1.50
C THR A 36 -43.49 20.53 -2.45
N GLY A 37 -43.37 20.98 -3.70
CA GLY A 37 -42.90 20.18 -4.83
C GLY A 37 -41.59 19.46 -4.54
N LEU A 38 -41.50 18.23 -5.05
CA LEU A 38 -40.21 17.59 -5.29
C LEU A 38 -39.42 18.52 -6.19
N LEU A 39 -38.48 19.27 -5.62
CA LEU A 39 -37.27 19.57 -6.33
C LEU A 39 -36.62 18.21 -6.55
N ALA A 40 -36.64 17.74 -7.79
CA ALA A 40 -35.75 16.69 -8.20
C ALA A 40 -34.35 17.19 -7.88
N PHE A 41 -33.74 16.62 -6.84
CA PHE A 41 -32.29 16.60 -6.79
C PHE A 41 -31.90 15.91 -8.09
N SER A 42 -31.32 16.69 -9.01
CA SER A 42 -30.47 16.13 -10.05
C SER A 42 -29.56 15.18 -9.31
N SER A 43 -29.61 13.90 -9.67
CA SER A 43 -28.55 12.99 -9.31
C SER A 43 -27.27 13.72 -9.69
N SER A 44 -26.50 14.16 -8.71
CA SER A 44 -25.08 14.34 -8.95
C SER A 44 -24.69 13.00 -9.56
N ALA A 45 -24.35 13.01 -10.84
CA ALA A 45 -23.52 11.95 -11.36
C ALA A 45 -22.38 11.90 -10.35
N ILE A 46 -22.32 10.80 -9.60
CA ILE A 46 -21.07 10.44 -8.97
C ILE A 46 -20.20 10.26 -10.19
N SER A 47 -19.45 11.31 -10.58
CA SER A 47 -18.34 11.14 -11.52
C SER A 47 -17.61 9.92 -10.99
N SER A 48 -17.22 9.01 -11.88
CA SER A 48 -16.39 7.91 -11.41
C SER A 48 -15.26 8.57 -10.62
N GLU A 49 -15.08 8.17 -9.36
CA GLU A 49 -14.11 8.74 -8.42
C GLU A 49 -12.66 8.60 -8.96
N CYS A 50 -12.53 8.04 -10.17
CA CYS A 50 -11.34 7.69 -10.91
C CYS A 50 -11.10 8.50 -12.18
N CYS A 51 -11.91 9.51 -12.43
CA CYS A 51 -11.76 10.36 -13.59
C CYS A 51 -11.97 11.82 -13.21
N VAL A 52 -10.99 12.38 -12.52
CA VAL A 52 -11.02 13.77 -12.01
C VAL A 52 -11.26 14.79 -13.11
N ALA A 53 -10.84 14.48 -14.34
CA ALA A 53 -11.03 15.33 -15.51
C ALA A 53 -12.38 15.13 -16.23
N ASP A 54 -13.19 14.13 -15.86
CA ASP A 54 -14.54 13.92 -16.40
C ASP A 54 -15.56 14.79 -15.66
N PHE A 55 -15.62 16.05 -16.08
CA PHE A 55 -16.53 17.05 -15.52
C PHE A 55 -17.98 16.85 -15.96
N THR A 56 -18.21 16.14 -17.07
CA THR A 56 -19.56 15.89 -17.60
C THR A 56 -20.22 14.67 -16.96
N GLY A 57 -19.43 13.77 -16.37
CA GLY A 57 -19.87 12.56 -15.69
C GLY A 57 -20.32 11.46 -16.66
N ASP A 58 -19.82 11.47 -17.90
CA ASP A 58 -20.18 10.50 -18.93
C ASP A 58 -19.20 9.32 -19.05
N ASN A 59 -18.20 9.27 -18.15
CA ASN A 59 -17.09 8.32 -18.09
C ASN A 59 -16.12 8.42 -19.27
N THR A 60 -15.98 9.60 -19.88
CA THR A 60 -14.97 9.88 -20.91
C THR A 60 -14.34 11.25 -20.67
N VAL A 61 -13.03 11.37 -20.82
CA VAL A 61 -12.35 12.66 -20.95
C VAL A 61 -12.19 12.97 -22.43
N SER A 62 -12.83 14.05 -22.87
CA SER A 62 -12.99 14.39 -24.27
C SER A 62 -12.82 15.89 -24.52
N ALA A 63 -13.18 16.33 -25.72
CA ALA A 63 -13.13 17.74 -26.07
C ALA A 63 -14.14 18.58 -25.25
N ASP A 64 -15.18 17.95 -24.72
CA ASP A 64 -16.19 18.65 -23.91
C ASP A 64 -15.59 19.09 -22.57
N GLU A 65 -14.75 18.26 -21.95
CA GLU A 65 -13.99 18.57 -20.74
C GLU A 65 -13.01 19.72 -20.98
N VAL A 66 -12.33 19.77 -22.14
CA VAL A 66 -11.44 20.89 -22.51
C VAL A 66 -12.21 22.21 -22.55
N LEU A 67 -13.41 22.20 -23.13
CA LEU A 67 -14.23 23.40 -23.22
C LEU A 67 -14.71 23.86 -21.84
N LEU A 68 -15.01 22.93 -20.94
CA LEU A 68 -15.35 23.23 -19.55
C LEU A 68 -14.14 23.84 -18.81
N LEU A 69 -12.96 23.22 -18.91
CA LEU A 69 -11.72 23.75 -18.32
C LEU A 69 -11.38 25.16 -18.80
N LEU A 70 -11.41 25.39 -20.12
CA LEU A 70 -11.15 26.71 -20.69
C LEU A 70 -12.20 27.75 -20.27
N SER A 71 -13.42 27.32 -19.95
CA SER A 71 -14.47 28.22 -19.45
C SER A 71 -14.26 28.64 -17.99
N ALA A 72 -13.53 27.84 -17.21
CA ALA A 72 -13.19 28.07 -15.81
C ALA A 72 -11.83 28.75 -15.62
N TRP A 73 -11.11 29.07 -16.70
CA TRP A 73 -9.74 29.58 -16.67
C TRP A 73 -9.53 30.79 -15.74
N GLY A 74 -8.50 30.69 -14.89
CA GLY A 74 -8.15 31.69 -13.89
C GLY A 74 -8.38 31.21 -12.45
N SER A 75 -8.35 32.14 -11.51
CA SER A 75 -8.44 31.81 -10.08
C SER A 75 -9.80 31.25 -9.69
N CYS A 76 -9.76 30.18 -8.91
CA CYS A 76 -10.95 29.53 -8.39
C CYS A 76 -11.52 30.28 -7.19
N SER A 77 -12.83 30.54 -7.20
CA SER A 77 -13.55 31.13 -6.08
C SER A 77 -14.51 30.11 -5.46
N GLY A 78 -13.96 29.11 -4.76
CA GLY A 78 -14.71 28.01 -4.15
C GLY A 78 -14.36 26.66 -4.78
N SER A 79 -15.29 25.70 -4.73
CA SER A 79 -15.12 24.38 -5.37
C SER A 79 -15.03 24.54 -6.89
N CYS A 80 -13.95 24.05 -7.46
CA CYS A 80 -13.53 24.28 -8.85
C CYS A 80 -13.07 22.94 -9.43
N PRO A 81 -13.96 22.11 -9.98
CA PRO A 81 -13.59 20.80 -10.51
C PRO A 81 -12.48 20.87 -11.57
N GLU A 82 -12.43 21.98 -12.31
CA GLU A 82 -11.46 22.23 -13.37
C GLU A 82 -10.05 22.58 -12.86
N ASP A 83 -9.87 22.81 -11.56
CA ASP A 83 -8.57 22.94 -10.88
C ASP A 83 -8.13 21.55 -10.43
N ILE A 84 -7.58 20.81 -11.38
CA ILE A 84 -7.27 19.38 -11.27
C ILE A 84 -6.05 19.18 -10.36
N ASP A 85 -5.11 20.13 -10.36
CA ASP A 85 -3.90 20.06 -9.53
C ASP A 85 -4.04 20.73 -8.14
N ASP A 86 -5.25 21.19 -7.79
CA ASP A 86 -5.63 21.85 -6.53
C ASP A 86 -4.68 23.01 -6.18
N SER A 87 -4.20 23.73 -7.19
CA SER A 87 -3.28 24.86 -7.02
C SER A 87 -4.00 26.15 -6.61
N GLY A 88 -5.32 26.19 -6.77
CA GLY A 88 -6.18 27.34 -6.57
C GLY A 88 -6.45 28.15 -7.85
N ASP A 89 -5.88 27.76 -8.99
CA ASP A 89 -5.99 28.46 -10.27
C ASP A 89 -6.15 27.46 -11.43
N VAL A 90 -7.24 27.54 -12.20
CA VAL A 90 -7.37 26.79 -13.47
C VAL A 90 -6.47 27.40 -14.52
N ASN A 91 -5.43 26.66 -14.93
CA ASN A 91 -4.41 27.14 -15.84
C ASN A 91 -3.90 26.05 -16.80
N SER A 92 -2.74 26.28 -17.39
CA SER A 92 -2.14 25.34 -18.35
C SER A 92 -1.78 23.99 -17.75
N ASN A 93 -1.49 23.92 -16.44
CA ASN A 93 -1.17 22.67 -15.77
C ASN A 93 -2.40 21.75 -15.71
N ASP A 94 -3.57 22.30 -15.42
CA ASP A 94 -4.83 21.56 -15.45
C ASP A 94 -5.15 21.08 -16.86
N LEU A 95 -4.94 21.93 -17.87
CA LEU A 95 -5.14 21.53 -19.26
C LEU A 95 -4.21 20.38 -19.68
N LEU A 96 -2.94 20.41 -19.27
CA LEU A 96 -2.01 19.32 -19.53
C LEU A 96 -2.45 18.04 -18.81
N THR A 97 -2.92 18.15 -17.56
CA THR A 97 -3.44 17.03 -16.80
C THR A 97 -4.71 16.45 -17.44
N LEU A 98 -5.61 17.29 -17.95
CA LEU A 98 -6.79 16.83 -18.68
C LEU A 98 -6.41 16.06 -19.94
N ILE A 99 -5.48 16.59 -20.75
CA ILE A 99 -5.03 15.93 -21.98
C ILE A 99 -4.35 14.59 -21.68
N ASP A 100 -3.61 14.48 -20.58
CA ASP A 100 -3.02 13.23 -20.11
C ASP A 100 -4.06 12.14 -19.81
N ARG A 101 -5.28 12.54 -19.43
CA ARG A 101 -6.39 11.63 -19.11
C ARG A 101 -7.35 11.35 -20.25
N TRP A 102 -7.00 11.74 -21.48
CA TRP A 102 -7.90 11.64 -22.63
C TRP A 102 -8.38 10.21 -22.92
N GLY A 103 -9.69 10.04 -23.10
CA GLY A 103 -10.33 8.77 -23.43
C GLY A 103 -11.24 8.25 -22.33
N ASP A 104 -11.56 6.96 -22.40
CA ASP A 104 -12.49 6.32 -21.47
C ASP A 104 -11.92 6.30 -20.04
N CYS A 105 -12.77 6.65 -19.08
CA CYS A 105 -12.43 6.59 -17.67
C CYS A 105 -12.36 5.13 -17.20
N PRO A 106 -11.25 4.70 -16.56
CA PRO A 106 -11.17 3.34 -16.03
C PRO A 106 -12.12 3.16 -14.84
N GLU A 107 -12.75 1.99 -14.74
CA GLU A 107 -13.57 1.65 -13.57
C GLU A 107 -12.72 1.62 -12.29
N PRO A 108 -13.21 2.15 -11.15
CA PRO A 108 -12.56 2.02 -9.87
C PRO A 108 -12.24 0.55 -9.57
N ASN A 109 -10.95 0.22 -9.48
CA ASN A 109 -10.47 -1.12 -9.10
C ASN A 109 -10.86 -2.27 -10.06
N GLY A 110 -11.37 -1.97 -11.26
CA GLY A 110 -11.86 -2.96 -12.23
C GLY A 110 -10.92 -3.25 -13.40
N GLY A 111 -9.85 -2.48 -13.58
CA GLY A 111 -8.91 -2.67 -14.68
C GLY A 111 -7.99 -3.85 -14.44
N ASP A 112 -7.93 -4.79 -15.38
CA ASP A 112 -6.71 -5.57 -15.60
C ASP A 112 -5.54 -4.57 -15.73
N TYR A 113 -4.38 -4.89 -15.15
CA TYR A 113 -3.18 -4.09 -15.39
C TYR A 113 -2.96 -3.95 -16.91
N VAL A 114 -2.84 -2.71 -17.38
CA VAL A 114 -2.47 -2.40 -18.76
C VAL A 114 -0.96 -2.19 -18.78
N GLU A 115 -0.25 -3.04 -19.52
CA GLU A 115 1.17 -2.83 -19.78
C GLU A 115 1.35 -1.47 -20.46
N ASP A 116 2.18 -0.60 -19.87
CA ASP A 116 2.67 0.60 -20.54
C ASP A 116 3.84 0.20 -21.46
N PRO A 117 3.64 0.18 -22.79
CA PRO A 117 4.68 -0.23 -23.73
C PRO A 117 5.84 0.78 -23.82
N ASP A 118 5.65 2.01 -23.34
CA ASP A 118 6.65 3.08 -23.35
C ASP A 118 7.40 3.19 -22.01
N SER A 119 7.03 2.37 -21.01
CA SER A 119 7.71 2.35 -19.72
C SER A 119 9.19 1.95 -19.90
N PRO A 120 10.14 2.72 -19.32
CA PRO A 120 11.55 2.35 -19.35
C PRO A 120 11.86 1.18 -18.41
N TYR A 121 10.91 0.77 -17.57
CA TYR A 121 11.10 -0.25 -16.56
C TYR A 121 10.72 -1.63 -17.08
N MET A 122 11.62 -2.58 -16.86
CA MET A 122 11.42 -3.96 -17.28
C MET A 122 10.57 -4.71 -16.24
N ASP A 123 9.59 -5.44 -16.73
CA ASP A 123 8.77 -6.36 -15.94
C ASP A 123 9.62 -7.54 -15.42
N LEU A 124 9.51 -7.85 -14.12
CA LEU A 124 10.22 -8.96 -13.46
C LEU A 124 10.05 -10.30 -14.19
N ALA A 125 8.86 -10.55 -14.74
CA ALA A 125 8.51 -11.77 -15.43
C ALA A 125 9.27 -11.98 -16.76
N VAL A 126 9.99 -10.96 -17.24
CA VAL A 126 10.91 -11.10 -18.39
C VAL A 126 12.02 -12.10 -18.08
N TRP A 127 12.43 -12.22 -16.81
CA TRP A 127 13.48 -13.15 -16.40
C TRP A 127 12.99 -14.59 -16.18
N GLY A 128 11.68 -14.88 -16.17
CA GLY A 128 11.15 -16.16 -15.70
C GLY A 128 9.79 -16.04 -15.02
N LYS A 129 9.22 -17.15 -14.53
CA LYS A 129 8.00 -17.19 -13.71
C LYS A 129 7.98 -18.48 -12.85
N PHE A 130 7.34 -18.41 -11.68
CA PHE A 130 6.90 -19.54 -10.84
C PHE A 130 8.02 -20.46 -10.36
N HIS A 131 9.21 -19.93 -10.03
CA HIS A 131 10.48 -20.63 -9.76
C HIS A 131 10.41 -21.77 -8.70
N GLY A 132 9.74 -22.88 -9.00
CA GLY A 132 9.37 -23.92 -8.03
C GLY A 132 8.04 -23.67 -7.31
N SER A 133 7.38 -22.55 -7.58
CA SER A 133 6.12 -22.15 -6.96
C SER A 133 4.87 -22.50 -7.78
N ASN A 134 3.67 -22.33 -7.20
CA ASN A 134 2.40 -22.52 -7.91
C ASN A 134 2.16 -21.44 -8.98
N ASN A 135 1.31 -21.77 -9.96
CA ASN A 135 1.08 -20.97 -11.17
C ASN A 135 -0.19 -20.12 -11.08
N ASN A 136 -0.21 -19.12 -10.20
CA ASN A 136 -1.38 -18.26 -9.95
C ASN A 136 -1.02 -16.81 -9.56
N SER A 137 0.09 -16.32 -10.14
CA SER A 137 0.59 -14.95 -9.98
C SER A 137 0.87 -14.27 -11.33
N ARG A 138 -0.11 -14.24 -12.22
CA ARG A 138 -0.04 -13.61 -13.55
C ARG A 138 -0.68 -12.21 -13.50
N LEU A 139 -0.80 -11.58 -14.66
CA LEU A 139 -1.29 -10.21 -14.80
C LEU A 139 -2.77 -10.04 -14.42
N TYR A 140 -3.65 -10.99 -14.77
CA TYR A 140 -5.08 -10.91 -14.42
C TYR A 140 -5.34 -11.11 -12.91
N GLU A 141 -4.32 -11.52 -12.15
CA GLU A 141 -4.36 -11.57 -10.70
C GLU A 141 -4.08 -10.21 -10.05
N MET A 142 -3.68 -9.18 -10.81
CA MET A 142 -3.40 -7.82 -10.33
C MET A 142 -4.68 -7.00 -10.08
N VAL A 143 -5.52 -7.49 -9.17
CA VAL A 143 -6.80 -6.86 -8.79
C VAL A 143 -6.61 -5.73 -7.76
N ASP A 144 -7.59 -4.85 -7.62
CA ASP A 144 -7.56 -3.68 -6.73
C ASP A 144 -6.33 -2.78 -6.95
N GLY A 145 -6.02 -2.40 -8.19
CA GLY A 145 -4.97 -1.41 -8.49
C GLY A 145 -3.53 -1.85 -8.19
N ARG A 146 -3.31 -3.15 -7.98
CA ARG A 146 -1.98 -3.75 -7.83
C ARG A 146 -1.22 -3.68 -9.15
N THR A 147 0.10 -3.57 -9.07
CA THR A 147 0.97 -3.53 -10.26
C THR A 147 1.98 -4.69 -10.25
N PRO A 148 2.48 -5.09 -11.43
CA PRO A 148 3.66 -5.93 -11.55
C PRO A 148 4.88 -5.37 -10.83
N ILE A 149 5.75 -6.26 -10.39
CA ILE A 149 7.10 -5.87 -9.97
C ILE A 149 7.90 -5.52 -11.24
N THR A 150 8.47 -4.32 -11.27
CA THR A 150 9.33 -3.85 -12.37
C THR A 150 10.67 -3.36 -11.83
N THR A 151 11.62 -3.08 -12.73
CA THR A 151 12.93 -2.49 -12.35
C THR A 151 12.83 -1.10 -11.71
N GLU A 152 11.66 -0.44 -11.75
CA GLU A 152 11.40 0.81 -11.01
C GLU A 152 11.61 0.64 -9.49
N ALA A 153 11.32 -0.55 -8.97
CA ALA A 153 11.57 -0.87 -7.57
C ALA A 153 13.06 -0.72 -7.20
N MET A 154 13.97 -1.01 -8.13
CA MET A 154 15.41 -0.85 -7.88
C MET A 154 15.81 0.63 -7.82
N GLU A 155 15.10 1.49 -8.53
CA GLU A 155 15.27 2.93 -8.44
C GLU A 155 14.79 3.45 -7.08
N ALA A 156 13.56 3.12 -6.68
CA ALA A 156 13.03 3.47 -5.36
C ALA A 156 13.92 2.99 -4.21
N TYR A 157 14.42 1.75 -4.31
CA TYR A 157 15.37 1.17 -3.37
C TYR A 157 16.67 1.96 -3.27
N ASN A 158 17.26 2.33 -4.42
CA ASN A 158 18.50 3.11 -4.43
C ASN A 158 18.27 4.57 -4.01
N ASN A 159 17.08 5.13 -4.18
CA ASN A 159 16.72 6.45 -3.66
C ASN A 159 16.73 6.45 -2.13
N LEU A 160 16.15 5.43 -1.49
CA LEU A 160 16.23 5.23 -0.05
C LEU A 160 17.69 5.04 0.42
N ARG A 161 18.47 4.21 -0.27
CA ARG A 161 19.90 4.05 0.05
C ARG A 161 20.66 5.36 -0.07
N GLY A 162 20.39 6.15 -1.11
CA GLY A 162 20.99 7.46 -1.32
C GLY A 162 20.67 8.44 -0.18
N PHE A 163 19.42 8.46 0.28
CA PHE A 163 19.01 9.22 1.46
C PHE A 163 19.81 8.83 2.72
N LEU A 164 20.02 7.53 2.93
CA LEU A 164 20.79 6.98 4.05
C LEU A 164 22.33 7.13 3.88
N GLY A 165 22.80 7.74 2.79
CA GLY A 165 24.23 7.89 2.51
C GLY A 165 24.93 6.60 2.06
N LEU A 166 24.17 5.59 1.67
CA LEU A 166 24.66 4.31 1.18
C LEU A 166 24.89 4.36 -0.34
N SER A 167 25.85 3.58 -0.83
CA SER A 167 26.10 3.45 -2.27
C SER A 167 24.94 2.72 -2.95
N SER A 168 24.65 3.08 -4.21
CA SER A 168 23.71 2.33 -5.04
C SER A 168 24.15 0.88 -5.23
N LEU A 169 23.20 -0.02 -5.39
CA LEU A 169 23.40 -1.42 -5.72
C LEU A 169 22.71 -1.77 -7.04
N ASP A 170 23.07 -2.91 -7.60
CA ASP A 170 22.28 -3.62 -8.61
C ASP A 170 21.51 -4.80 -7.98
N TYR A 171 20.56 -5.36 -8.76
CA TYR A 171 19.75 -6.50 -8.32
C TYR A 171 20.57 -7.79 -8.17
N GLU A 172 21.76 -7.93 -8.77
CA GLU A 172 22.60 -9.11 -8.53
C GLU A 172 23.22 -9.05 -7.15
N GLN A 173 23.65 -7.86 -6.68
CA GLN A 173 24.19 -7.66 -5.34
C GLN A 173 23.13 -7.89 -4.26
N VAL A 174 21.92 -7.36 -4.43
CA VAL A 174 20.81 -7.62 -3.49
C VAL A 174 20.44 -9.11 -3.49
N GLY A 175 20.42 -9.74 -4.67
CA GLY A 175 20.19 -11.17 -4.78
C GLY A 175 21.26 -11.99 -4.05
N GLN A 176 22.54 -11.66 -4.24
CA GLN A 176 23.65 -12.36 -3.57
C GLN A 176 23.52 -12.31 -2.06
N TRP A 177 23.16 -11.15 -1.51
CA TRP A 177 22.84 -11.00 -0.09
C TRP A 177 21.65 -11.89 0.33
N ALA A 178 20.54 -11.85 -0.40
CA ALA A 178 19.38 -12.68 -0.07
C ALA A 178 19.71 -14.18 -0.07
N PHE A 179 20.57 -14.63 -0.98
CA PHE A 179 21.07 -16.01 -1.00
C PHE A 179 22.06 -16.30 0.14
N SER A 180 22.93 -15.36 0.52
CA SER A 180 23.88 -15.56 1.63
C SER A 180 23.19 -15.64 2.98
N GLU A 181 22.16 -14.82 3.17
CA GLU A 181 21.31 -14.80 4.36
C GLU A 181 20.22 -15.88 4.33
N ALA A 182 20.29 -16.78 3.34
CA ALA A 182 19.35 -17.89 3.17
C ALA A 182 17.88 -17.43 3.21
N LEU A 183 17.54 -16.30 2.58
CA LEU A 183 16.20 -15.72 2.57
C LEU A 183 15.30 -16.28 1.45
N THR A 184 15.84 -17.14 0.58
CA THR A 184 15.12 -17.75 -0.54
C THR A 184 15.40 -19.26 -0.63
N ASN A 185 14.37 -20.04 -1.00
CA ASN A 185 14.49 -21.47 -1.31
C ASN A 185 14.90 -21.74 -2.77
N ASN A 186 15.03 -20.69 -3.60
CA ASN A 186 15.37 -20.85 -5.00
C ASN A 186 16.70 -21.62 -5.10
N SER A 187 16.74 -22.67 -5.90
CA SER A 187 17.93 -23.54 -5.96
C SER A 187 19.05 -22.99 -6.84
N GLN A 188 18.77 -21.97 -7.67
CA GLN A 188 19.72 -21.38 -8.61
C GLN A 188 20.18 -20.01 -8.10
N TRP A 189 21.30 -19.98 -7.38
CA TRP A 189 21.89 -18.73 -6.87
C TRP A 189 22.63 -17.90 -7.95
N TRP A 190 22.25 -18.04 -9.23
CA TRP A 190 22.87 -17.37 -10.37
C TRP A 190 21.86 -17.07 -11.47
N GLY A 191 22.28 -16.30 -12.49
CA GLY A 191 21.46 -16.02 -13.66
C GLY A 191 20.20 -15.23 -13.32
N ASN A 192 19.07 -15.62 -13.89
CA ASN A 192 17.82 -14.89 -13.73
C ASN A 192 17.19 -15.05 -12.33
N ASP A 193 17.40 -16.19 -11.67
CA ASP A 193 16.93 -16.41 -10.31
C ASP A 193 17.61 -15.41 -9.35
N LEU A 194 18.92 -15.23 -9.48
CA LEU A 194 19.68 -14.22 -8.72
C LEU A 194 19.09 -12.82 -8.90
N LYS A 195 18.82 -12.42 -10.15
CA LYS A 195 18.30 -11.10 -10.49
C LYS A 195 16.89 -10.86 -9.97
N GLY A 196 16.00 -11.83 -10.16
CA GLY A 196 14.62 -11.66 -9.75
C GLY A 196 14.42 -11.75 -8.23
N VAL A 197 15.22 -12.58 -7.53
CA VAL A 197 15.27 -12.56 -6.06
C VAL A 197 15.75 -11.19 -5.58
N GLY A 198 16.82 -10.67 -6.17
CA GLY A 198 17.32 -9.35 -5.80
C GLY A 198 16.34 -8.21 -6.08
N LEU A 199 15.63 -8.23 -7.22
CA LEU A 199 14.60 -7.23 -7.51
C LEU A 199 13.41 -7.34 -6.54
N TYR A 200 13.01 -8.56 -6.16
CA TYR A 200 11.98 -8.78 -5.15
C TYR A 200 12.37 -8.17 -3.80
N TYR A 201 13.60 -8.42 -3.32
CA TYR A 201 14.05 -7.88 -2.04
C TYR A 201 14.30 -6.38 -2.08
N ALA A 202 14.78 -5.84 -3.21
CA ALA A 202 14.86 -4.40 -3.42
C ALA A 202 13.48 -3.75 -3.34
N MET A 203 12.46 -4.36 -3.96
CA MET A 203 11.07 -3.91 -3.85
C MET A 203 10.59 -3.94 -2.40
N GLN A 204 10.78 -5.04 -1.66
CA GLN A 204 10.34 -5.13 -0.26
C GLN A 204 11.02 -4.09 0.63
N GLY A 205 12.34 -3.92 0.50
CA GLY A 205 13.09 -2.89 1.21
C GLY A 205 12.60 -1.48 0.88
N ALA A 206 12.35 -1.18 -0.39
CA ALA A 206 11.82 0.13 -0.81
C ALA A 206 10.39 0.39 -0.32
N LYS A 207 9.56 -0.64 -0.12
CA LYS A 207 8.19 -0.48 0.36
C LYS A 207 8.10 -0.14 1.85
N VAL A 208 9.06 -0.57 2.68
CA VAL A 208 8.95 -0.47 4.15
C VAL A 208 10.20 0.00 4.88
N GLY A 209 11.41 -0.21 4.36
CA GLY A 209 12.66 0.12 5.07
C GLY A 209 12.93 1.61 5.30
N TRP A 210 11.97 2.48 4.97
CA TRP A 210 12.02 3.93 5.14
C TRP A 210 11.33 4.43 6.43
N VAL A 211 10.85 3.53 7.29
CA VAL A 211 10.33 3.87 8.63
C VAL A 211 11.25 3.39 9.73
N THR A 212 11.05 3.87 10.95
CA THR A 212 11.68 3.34 12.16
C THR A 212 10.81 2.29 12.83
N ASP A 213 11.43 1.45 13.66
CA ASP A 213 10.78 0.42 14.47
C ASP A 213 9.68 1.01 15.38
N GLU A 214 9.92 2.19 15.97
CA GLU A 214 8.95 2.91 16.82
C GLU A 214 7.72 3.43 16.05
N ASN A 215 7.83 3.52 14.72
CA ASN A 215 6.78 4.02 13.84
C ASN A 215 6.08 2.89 13.07
N TYR A 216 6.29 1.63 13.45
CA TYR A 216 5.60 0.51 12.84
C TYR A 216 4.17 0.35 13.36
N TYR A 217 3.20 0.51 12.46
CA TYR A 217 1.78 0.26 12.75
C TYR A 217 1.15 -0.54 11.61
N PRO A 218 0.66 -1.78 11.84
CA PRO A 218 0.03 -2.59 10.79
C PRO A 218 -1.08 -1.83 10.04
N GLN A 219 -2.00 -1.17 10.75
CA GLN A 219 -3.08 -0.41 10.13
C GLN A 219 -2.56 0.67 9.17
N PHE A 220 -1.49 1.37 9.54
CA PHE A 220 -0.90 2.41 8.69
C PHE A 220 -0.41 1.84 7.36
N PHE A 221 0.35 0.74 7.39
CA PHE A 221 0.88 0.11 6.18
C PHE A 221 -0.22 -0.46 5.28
N ALA A 222 -1.31 -0.94 5.89
CA ALA A 222 -2.50 -1.34 5.17
C ALA A 222 -3.17 -0.15 4.48
N ASP A 223 -3.29 0.97 5.18
CA ASP A 223 -3.96 2.15 4.65
C ASP A 223 -3.14 2.81 3.55
N ILE A 224 -1.83 3.02 3.71
CA ILE A 224 -1.01 3.65 2.66
C ILE A 224 -1.02 2.85 1.36
N GLN A 225 -1.02 1.51 1.45
CA GLN A 225 -1.15 0.66 0.27
C GLN A 225 -2.54 0.67 -0.33
N ARG A 226 -3.61 0.72 0.48
CA ARG A 226 -4.97 0.89 -0.04
C ARG A 226 -5.13 2.24 -0.72
N THR A 227 -4.57 3.30 -0.14
CA THR A 227 -4.54 4.64 -0.73
C THR A 227 -3.84 4.60 -2.08
N ALA A 228 -2.61 4.06 -2.13
CA ALA A 228 -1.85 3.96 -3.38
C ALA A 228 -2.57 3.17 -4.49
N ARG A 229 -3.41 2.20 -4.10
CA ARG A 229 -4.10 1.31 -5.02
C ARG A 229 -5.50 1.77 -5.43
N ARG A 230 -6.20 2.46 -4.54
CA ARG A 230 -7.65 2.72 -4.66
C ARG A 230 -7.99 4.18 -4.85
N VAL A 231 -7.12 5.11 -4.43
CA VAL A 231 -7.28 6.51 -4.82
C VAL A 231 -6.94 6.59 -6.30
N CYS A 232 -7.95 6.96 -7.07
CA CYS A 232 -7.87 6.72 -8.48
C CYS A 232 -7.22 7.86 -9.26
N ASP A 233 -7.33 9.11 -8.81
CA ASP A 233 -6.53 10.19 -9.38
C ASP A 233 -5.06 10.01 -8.96
N PRO A 234 -4.13 9.74 -9.90
CA PRO A 234 -2.69 9.65 -9.61
C PRO A 234 -2.11 10.86 -8.89
N TYR A 235 -2.62 12.07 -9.11
CA TYR A 235 -2.10 13.27 -8.45
C TYR A 235 -2.54 13.32 -6.97
N GLU A 236 -3.85 13.22 -6.72
CA GLU A 236 -4.38 13.10 -5.36
C GLU A 236 -3.78 11.90 -4.61
N MET A 237 -3.73 10.73 -5.26
CA MET A 237 -3.14 9.52 -4.71
C MET A 237 -1.69 9.75 -4.29
N LYS A 238 -0.87 10.37 -5.14
CA LYS A 238 0.52 10.70 -4.80
C LYS A 238 0.59 11.64 -3.60
N ILE A 239 -0.21 12.71 -3.57
CA ILE A 239 -0.25 13.64 -2.43
C ILE A 239 -0.63 12.90 -1.14
N GLN A 240 -1.70 12.10 -1.18
CA GLN A 240 -2.16 11.36 0.00
C GLN A 240 -1.09 10.36 0.48
N VAL A 241 -0.49 9.59 -0.43
CA VAL A 241 0.57 8.62 -0.09
C VAL A 241 1.77 9.32 0.54
N LEU A 242 2.25 10.44 -0.03
CA LEU A 242 3.39 11.18 0.52
C LEU A 242 3.06 11.82 1.87
N ASN A 243 1.85 12.37 2.04
CA ASN A 243 1.37 12.90 3.32
C ASN A 243 1.20 11.83 4.40
N MET A 244 0.83 10.61 4.02
CA MET A 244 0.83 9.47 4.93
C MET A 244 2.26 9.08 5.30
N ALA A 245 3.14 8.91 4.32
CA ALA A 245 4.54 8.53 4.54
C ALA A 245 5.26 9.49 5.50
N ARG A 246 5.07 10.81 5.32
CA ARG A 246 5.66 11.87 6.17
C ARG A 246 5.29 11.79 7.66
N GLN A 247 4.29 11.00 8.03
CA GLN A 247 3.91 10.81 9.43
C GLN A 247 4.79 9.82 10.17
N VAL A 248 5.49 8.96 9.45
CA VAL A 248 6.21 7.80 10.01
C VAL A 248 7.60 7.59 9.39
N ASP A 249 7.97 8.37 8.38
CA ASP A 249 9.24 8.22 7.69
C ASP A 249 10.43 8.49 8.62
N ILE A 250 11.59 7.96 8.22
CA ILE A 250 12.85 8.41 8.78
C ILE A 250 12.96 9.91 8.43
N ASP A 251 13.07 10.75 9.47
CA ASP A 251 13.02 12.21 9.39
C ASP A 251 13.69 12.78 8.12
N GLY A 252 12.87 13.34 7.23
CA GLY A 252 13.34 14.04 6.02
C GLY A 252 13.39 13.17 4.76
N PHE A 253 12.98 11.90 4.81
CA PHE A 253 13.00 11.02 3.64
C PHE A 253 12.02 11.49 2.56
N VAL A 254 10.78 11.83 2.94
CA VAL A 254 9.78 12.32 1.96
C VAL A 254 10.22 13.64 1.34
N GLU A 255 10.76 14.58 2.14
CA GLU A 255 11.32 15.84 1.62
C GLU A 255 12.48 15.59 0.67
N TYR A 256 13.33 14.60 0.96
CA TYR A 256 14.40 14.20 0.05
C TYR A 256 13.86 13.69 -1.28
N LEU A 257 12.82 12.84 -1.26
CA LEU A 257 12.21 12.35 -2.49
C LEU A 257 11.63 13.49 -3.34
N GLU A 258 10.88 14.40 -2.73
CA GLU A 258 10.29 15.57 -3.40
C GLU A 258 11.37 16.49 -3.99
N ALA A 259 12.43 16.80 -3.23
CA ALA A 259 13.50 17.69 -3.66
C ALA A 259 14.31 17.13 -4.85
N ASN A 260 14.27 15.82 -5.07
CA ASN A 260 15.05 15.14 -6.12
C ASN A 260 14.18 14.53 -7.23
N GLY A 261 12.86 14.75 -7.23
CA GLY A 261 11.95 14.22 -8.25
C GLY A 261 11.83 12.69 -8.23
N MET A 262 11.96 12.08 -7.04
CA MET A 262 12.01 10.63 -6.84
C MET A 262 10.68 10.04 -6.34
N THR A 263 9.63 10.87 -6.25
CA THR A 263 8.34 10.49 -5.64
C THR A 263 7.59 9.42 -6.42
N ASP A 264 7.69 9.43 -7.76
CA ASP A 264 6.92 8.53 -8.60
C ASP A 264 7.40 7.07 -8.43
N ALA A 265 8.72 6.84 -8.43
CA ALA A 265 9.30 5.54 -8.16
C ALA A 265 8.89 5.00 -6.78
N PHE A 266 8.87 5.85 -5.75
CA PHE A 266 8.40 5.48 -4.41
C PHE A 266 6.93 5.04 -4.44
N VAL A 267 6.03 5.90 -4.94
CA VAL A 267 4.59 5.65 -4.94
C VAL A 267 4.21 4.44 -5.81
N ASN A 268 4.83 4.28 -6.98
CA ASN A 268 4.59 3.14 -7.85
C ASN A 268 5.07 1.83 -7.22
N THR A 269 6.19 1.86 -6.49
CA THR A 269 6.69 0.70 -5.74
C THR A 269 5.72 0.29 -4.61
N ILE A 270 5.04 1.23 -3.95
CA ILE A 270 3.99 0.93 -2.95
C ILE A 270 2.85 0.06 -3.53
N LYS A 271 2.55 0.15 -4.83
CA LYS A 271 1.47 -0.60 -5.50
C LYS A 271 1.86 -2.02 -5.91
N MET A 272 3.15 -2.33 -5.99
CA MET A 272 3.65 -3.59 -6.55
C MET A 272 3.21 -4.81 -5.74
N GLU A 273 2.69 -5.83 -6.40
CA GLU A 273 2.20 -7.05 -5.76
C GLU A 273 3.35 -8.05 -5.51
N PRO A 274 3.69 -8.36 -4.25
CA PRO A 274 4.78 -9.27 -3.91
C PRO A 274 4.68 -10.66 -4.54
N HIS A 275 3.48 -11.18 -4.77
CA HIS A 275 3.33 -12.49 -5.40
C HIS A 275 3.68 -12.50 -6.87
N TYR A 276 3.75 -11.33 -7.53
CA TYR A 276 3.83 -11.24 -8.97
C TYR A 276 5.01 -12.05 -9.54
N ALA A 277 4.76 -12.71 -10.67
CA ALA A 277 5.66 -13.66 -11.31
C ALA A 277 6.04 -14.91 -10.47
N GLY A 278 5.62 -15.01 -9.22
CA GLY A 278 5.85 -16.18 -8.36
C GLY A 278 7.32 -16.47 -8.11
N TRP A 279 8.11 -15.42 -7.82
CA TRP A 279 9.58 -15.52 -7.72
C TRP A 279 10.09 -16.08 -6.41
N MET A 280 9.43 -15.69 -5.31
CA MET A 280 9.68 -16.20 -3.97
C MET A 280 8.62 -17.26 -3.69
N HIS A 281 7.38 -16.82 -3.58
CA HIS A 281 6.21 -17.69 -3.53
C HIS A 281 5.13 -17.18 -4.47
N GLY A 282 4.26 -18.09 -4.86
CA GLY A 282 3.12 -17.80 -5.71
C GLY A 282 1.90 -17.58 -4.83
N ARG A 283 0.83 -17.09 -5.42
CA ARG A 283 -0.37 -16.70 -4.68
C ARG A 283 -0.93 -17.91 -3.92
N CYS A 284 -1.33 -17.72 -2.68
CA CYS A 284 -2.31 -18.61 -2.06
C CYS A 284 -3.57 -17.79 -1.77
N HIS A 285 -4.68 -18.44 -1.42
CA HIS A 285 -5.95 -17.75 -1.14
C HIS A 285 -6.22 -17.59 0.36
N GLY A 286 -5.17 -17.63 1.18
CA GLY A 286 -5.27 -17.49 2.63
C GLY A 286 -5.29 -16.02 3.03
N PHE A 287 -6.19 -15.68 3.96
CA PHE A 287 -6.27 -14.34 4.54
C PHE A 287 -5.96 -14.46 6.03
N ARG A 288 -4.74 -14.09 6.41
CA ARG A 288 -4.40 -13.98 7.82
C ARG A 288 -4.82 -12.60 8.31
N ASN A 289 -5.75 -12.60 9.26
CA ASN A 289 -6.08 -11.40 10.00
C ASN A 289 -4.88 -10.98 10.87
N VAL A 290 -4.51 -9.72 10.78
CA VAL A 290 -3.50 -9.08 11.60
C VAL A 290 -4.23 -8.15 12.55
N GLU A 291 -4.37 -8.59 13.80
CA GLU A 291 -4.90 -7.82 14.94
C GLU A 291 -6.27 -7.14 14.71
N GLY A 292 -7.09 -7.66 13.80
CA GLY A 292 -8.37 -7.05 13.45
C GLY A 292 -8.30 -5.78 12.58
N VAL A 293 -7.09 -5.33 12.22
CA VAL A 293 -6.84 -4.04 11.54
C VAL A 293 -6.41 -4.21 10.08
N ALA A 294 -5.71 -5.30 9.77
CA ALA A 294 -5.20 -5.58 8.43
C ALA A 294 -5.32 -7.06 8.08
N ILE A 295 -5.05 -7.35 6.81
CA ILE A 295 -4.71 -8.69 6.35
C ILE A 295 -3.27 -8.69 5.85
N ASN A 296 -2.63 -9.85 5.85
CA ASN A 296 -1.26 -10.04 5.33
C ASN A 296 -1.01 -9.45 3.92
N HIS A 297 -2.00 -9.46 3.04
CA HIS A 297 -1.90 -8.87 1.70
C HIS A 297 -1.91 -7.34 1.71
N ASP A 298 -2.52 -6.72 2.73
CA ASP A 298 -2.47 -5.27 2.93
C ASP A 298 -1.14 -4.85 3.57
N LEU A 299 -0.38 -5.79 4.10
CA LEU A 299 0.94 -5.56 4.67
C LEU A 299 1.96 -6.28 3.79
N ASN A 300 1.97 -6.17 2.45
CA ASN A 300 3.03 -6.71 1.55
C ASN A 300 3.58 -8.13 1.78
N HIS A 301 2.90 -9.02 2.49
CA HIS A 301 3.58 -10.18 3.08
C HIS A 301 4.84 -9.78 3.88
N LEU A 302 4.76 -8.64 4.58
CA LEU A 302 5.74 -8.11 5.53
C LEU A 302 6.07 -9.16 6.60
N THR A 303 5.12 -10.04 6.84
CA THR A 303 5.34 -11.35 7.41
C THR A 303 5.51 -12.33 6.26
N VAL A 304 6.70 -12.89 6.04
CA VAL A 304 6.80 -14.05 5.17
C VAL A 304 5.81 -15.08 5.71
N LEU A 305 4.86 -15.55 4.92
CA LEU A 305 3.88 -16.50 5.43
C LEU A 305 4.27 -17.91 5.06
N SER A 306 3.78 -18.89 5.81
CA SER A 306 3.74 -20.26 5.30
C SER A 306 3.04 -20.28 3.94
N TRP A 307 3.32 -21.29 3.13
CA TRP A 307 2.72 -21.45 1.81
C TRP A 307 1.18 -21.36 1.79
N ASP A 308 0.50 -21.78 2.86
CA ASP A 308 -0.96 -21.67 3.02
C ASP A 308 -1.43 -20.26 3.45
N GLN A 309 -0.51 -19.32 3.63
CA GLN A 309 -0.68 -17.94 4.09
C GLN A 309 -1.28 -17.80 5.50
N MET A 310 -1.09 -18.82 6.35
CA MET A 310 -1.70 -18.85 7.69
C MET A 310 -0.72 -18.74 8.86
N GLN A 311 0.59 -18.85 8.66
CA GLN A 311 1.63 -18.70 9.71
C GLN A 311 2.54 -17.49 9.41
N PRO A 312 2.97 -16.68 10.39
CA PRO A 312 3.82 -15.50 10.18
C PRO A 312 5.32 -15.84 10.11
N PHE A 313 6.13 -14.89 9.61
CA PHE A 313 7.60 -14.88 9.50
C PHE A 313 8.26 -16.21 9.11
N MET A 314 7.90 -16.75 7.95
CA MET A 314 8.46 -17.99 7.46
C MET A 314 9.80 -17.88 6.73
N ASN A 315 10.30 -16.78 6.15
CA ASN A 315 11.33 -16.87 5.10
C ASN A 315 10.88 -17.86 3.97
N ASP A 316 11.12 -17.58 2.68
CA ASP A 316 10.68 -18.55 1.67
C ASP A 316 11.47 -19.88 1.77
N THR A 317 12.55 -19.91 2.55
CA THR A 317 13.17 -21.16 2.99
C THR A 317 12.25 -21.91 3.95
N PHE A 318 11.68 -22.99 3.45
CA PHE A 318 10.89 -23.96 4.21
C PHE A 318 11.58 -24.55 5.47
N ASP A 319 12.82 -24.15 5.81
CA ASP A 319 13.68 -24.86 6.75
C ASP A 319 14.30 -24.03 7.91
N TRP A 320 14.52 -22.69 7.89
CA TRP A 320 14.97 -21.90 9.09
C TRP A 320 15.26 -20.38 8.86
N PRO A 321 15.31 -19.51 9.91
CA PRO A 321 14.83 -19.67 11.28
C PRO A 321 13.37 -19.23 11.42
N GLN A 322 12.63 -20.03 12.17
CA GLN A 322 11.39 -19.59 12.79
C GLN A 322 11.78 -18.63 13.91
N TRP A 323 11.77 -17.32 13.64
CA TRP A 323 11.59 -16.35 14.72
C TRP A 323 10.41 -16.83 15.55
N ASN A 324 10.46 -16.70 16.88
CA ASN A 324 9.23 -16.83 17.66
C ASN A 324 8.29 -15.85 17.02
N ALA A 325 7.28 -16.35 16.29
CA ALA A 325 6.34 -15.58 15.50
C ALA A 325 6.10 -14.24 16.17
N LEU A 326 6.87 -13.23 15.77
CA LEU A 326 6.73 -11.91 16.34
C LEU A 326 5.28 -11.56 16.08
N ASP A 327 4.59 -11.10 17.11
CA ASP A 327 3.30 -10.48 16.84
C ASP A 327 3.58 -9.40 15.79
N VAL A 328 2.67 -9.20 14.84
CA VAL A 328 3.01 -8.31 13.72
C VAL A 328 3.30 -6.91 14.25
N SER A 329 2.72 -6.54 15.39
CA SER A 329 3.02 -5.33 16.18
C SER A 329 4.30 -5.32 17.02
N ASP A 330 5.14 -6.36 16.99
CA ASP A 330 6.38 -6.40 17.79
C ASP A 330 7.51 -5.53 17.19
N SER A 331 8.35 -5.00 18.07
CA SER A 331 9.64 -4.39 17.70
C SER A 331 10.55 -5.44 17.05
N GLY A 332 11.15 -5.12 15.89
CA GLY A 332 11.98 -6.03 15.09
C GLY A 332 11.39 -6.37 13.71
N VAL A 333 10.12 -6.04 13.44
CA VAL A 333 9.55 -6.21 12.09
C VAL A 333 10.23 -5.26 11.10
N ILE A 334 10.53 -4.02 11.51
CA ILE A 334 11.19 -3.07 10.63
C ILE A 334 12.66 -3.39 10.45
N ASP A 335 13.33 -3.94 11.47
CA ASP A 335 14.70 -4.44 11.37
C ASP A 335 14.88 -5.39 10.18
N TYR A 336 13.93 -6.31 9.97
CA TYR A 336 13.91 -7.19 8.80
C TYR A 336 13.96 -6.41 7.47
N PHE A 337 13.14 -5.36 7.31
CA PHE A 337 13.09 -4.58 6.07
C PHE A 337 14.30 -3.66 5.92
N GLN A 338 14.80 -3.11 7.02
CA GLN A 338 15.99 -2.28 7.01
C GLN A 338 17.24 -3.11 6.70
N SER A 339 17.32 -4.37 7.14
CA SER A 339 18.39 -5.29 6.76
C SER A 339 18.48 -5.48 5.24
N MET A 340 17.33 -5.51 4.54
CA MET A 340 17.29 -5.54 3.07
C MET A 340 17.90 -4.29 2.46
N VAL A 341 17.71 -3.13 3.10
CA VAL A 341 18.19 -1.84 2.62
C VAL A 341 19.68 -1.66 2.89
N ILE A 342 20.22 -2.17 3.99
CA ILE A 342 21.66 -2.05 4.31
C ILE A 342 22.50 -3.25 3.85
N LEU A 343 21.84 -4.34 3.43
CA LEU A 343 22.44 -5.67 3.25
C LEU A 343 23.10 -6.19 4.54
N GLY A 344 22.39 -6.06 5.67
CA GLY A 344 22.83 -6.45 7.01
C GLY A 344 22.32 -7.83 7.42
N ASP A 345 22.64 -8.24 8.64
CA ASP A 345 22.03 -9.40 9.30
C ASP A 345 20.54 -9.12 9.60
N PRO A 346 19.60 -9.91 9.05
CA PRO A 346 18.18 -9.77 9.33
C PRO A 346 17.77 -9.94 10.80
N ASP A 347 18.63 -10.57 11.62
CA ASP A 347 18.36 -10.87 13.03
C ASP A 347 18.92 -9.80 14.00
N ASP A 348 19.94 -9.04 13.60
CA ASP A 348 20.74 -8.22 14.53
C ASP A 348 21.20 -6.85 13.96
N ASP A 349 21.16 -6.61 12.64
CA ASP A 349 21.64 -5.36 12.01
C ASP A 349 20.48 -4.54 11.40
N ASN A 350 20.17 -3.40 12.01
CA ASN A 350 19.14 -2.44 11.59
C ASN A 350 19.70 -1.00 11.44
N LEU A 351 18.87 -0.07 10.93
CA LEU A 351 19.25 1.33 10.63
C LEU A 351 19.16 2.28 11.83
#